data_AF-A0A966FS04-F1
#
_entry.id   AF-A0A966FS04-F1
#
_cell.length_a   1.000
_cell.length_b   1.000
_cell.length_c   1.000
_cell.angle_alpha   90.00
_cell.angle_beta   90.00
_cell.angle_gamma   90.00
#
_symmetry.space_group_name_H-M   'P 1'
#
loop_
_entity.id
_entity.type
_entity.pdbx_description
1 polymer ?
#
loop_
_entity_poly.entity_id
_entity_poly.type
_entity_poly.pdbx_seq_one_letter_code
_entity_poly.pdbx_strand_id
1 'polypeptide(L)' 'MYVCICNAIRETDLRRAARHCAGDAEACYAMLGKRPQCGSCLCDADAIVFEERELGCRQVAA' A
#
# COMPACT_ATOMS: atom_id res chain seq x y z
N MET A 1 2.96 7.16 8.03
CA MET A 1 3.81 8.10 7.25
C MET A 1 3.21 8.31 5.84
N TYR A 2 3.66 9.27 5.04
CA TYR A 2 3.37 9.28 3.60
C TYR A 2 4.32 8.33 2.87
N VAL A 3 3.76 7.41 2.07
CA VAL A 3 4.56 6.51 1.21
C VAL A 3 4.73 7.13 -0.16
N CYS A 4 3.66 7.71 -0.72
CA CYS A 4 3.72 8.44 -1.98
C CYS A 4 3.41 9.92 -1.76
N ILE A 5 4.42 10.78 -1.96
CA ILE A 5 4.24 12.24 -1.86
C ILE A 5 3.46 12.77 -3.07
N CYS A 6 3.71 12.25 -4.28
CA CYS A 6 3.03 12.70 -5.51
C CYS A 6 1.52 12.52 -5.45
N ASN A 7 1.06 11.39 -4.90
CA ASN A 7 -0.36 11.04 -4.83
C ASN A 7 -0.98 11.26 -3.44
N ALA A 8 -0.21 11.77 -2.48
CA ALA A 8 -0.59 11.89 -1.08
C ALA A 8 -1.15 10.57 -0.49
N ILE A 9 -0.48 9.45 -0.74
CA ILE A 9 -0.88 8.13 -0.21
C ILE A 9 -0.17 7.91 1.13
N ARG A 10 -0.94 7.73 2.19
CA ARG A 10 -0.41 7.37 3.51
C ARG A 10 -0.18 5.88 3.58
N GLU A 11 0.78 5.48 4.39
CA GLU A 11 1.06 4.08 4.70
C GLU A 11 -0.18 3.35 5.22
N THR A 12 -1.01 4.01 6.04
CA THR A 12 -2.27 3.45 6.54
C THR A 12 -3.26 3.15 5.41
N ASP A 13 -3.34 4.02 4.41
CA ASP A 13 -4.21 3.83 3.25
C ASP A 13 -3.68 2.71 2.36
N LEU A 14 -2.35 2.66 2.17
CA LEU A 14 -1.68 1.61 1.42
C LEU A 14 -1.85 0.23 2.08
N ARG A 15 -1.62 0.13 3.39
CA ARG A 15 -1.83 -1.11 4.17
C ARG A 15 -3.29 -1.56 4.12
N ARG A 16 -4.24 -0.63 4.22
CA ARG A 16 -5.67 -0.96 4.03
C ARG A 16 -5.95 -1.49 2.62
N ALA A 17 -5.40 -0.86 1.59
CA ALA A 17 -5.54 -1.34 0.21
C ALA A 17 -4.87 -2.73 0.02
N ALA A 18 -3.71 -2.96 0.63
CA ALA A 18 -2.98 -4.22 0.54
C ALA A 18 -3.81 -5.43 1.02
N ARG A 19 -4.67 -5.24 2.03
CA ARG A 19 -5.58 -6.28 2.56
C ARG A 19 -6.72 -6.66 1.61
N HIS A 20 -7.06 -5.80 0.65
CA HIS A 20 -8.20 -5.97 -0.26
C HIS A 20 -7.80 -6.12 -1.73
N CYS A 21 -6.52 -5.93 -2.05
CA CYS A 21 -5.95 -6.14 -3.38
C CYS A 21 -5.13 -7.43 -3.40
N ALA A 22 -5.10 -8.14 -4.52
CA ALA A 22 -4.19 -9.27 -4.73
C ALA A 22 -2.92 -8.91 -5.54
N GLY A 23 -2.80 -7.66 -6.03
CA GLY A 23 -1.67 -7.21 -6.85
C GLY A 23 -0.58 -6.49 -6.06
N ASP A 24 0.38 -5.91 -6.77
CA ASP A 24 1.50 -5.14 -6.23
C ASP A 24 1.08 -3.74 -5.72
N ALA A 25 2.06 -2.89 -5.41
CA ALA A 25 1.83 -1.50 -5.03
C ALA A 25 1.03 -0.73 -6.09
N GLU A 26 1.25 -0.96 -7.38
CA GLU A 26 0.51 -0.28 -8.45
C GLU A 26 -0.97 -0.68 -8.44
N ALA A 27 -1.26 -1.97 -8.24
CA ALA A 27 -2.62 -2.44 -8.08
C ALA A 27 -3.31 -1.85 -6.84
N CYS A 28 -2.57 -1.70 -5.74
CA CYS A 28 -3.05 -1.01 -4.55
C CYS A 28 -3.34 0.47 -4.84
N TYR A 29 -2.49 1.16 -5.61
CA TYR A 29 -2.70 2.55 -6.00
C TYR A 29 -3.93 2.68 -6.90
N ALA A 30 -4.13 1.74 -7.83
CA ALA A 30 -5.29 1.70 -8.70
C ALA A 30 -6.59 1.55 -7.90
N MET A 31 -6.62 0.73 -6.84
CA MET A 31 -7.79 0.65 -5.94
C MET A 31 -8.07 1.96 -5.21
N LEU A 32 -7.03 2.76 -4.92
CA LEU A 32 -7.15 4.10 -4.34
C LEU A 32 -7.52 5.16 -5.40
N GLY A 33 -7.77 4.76 -6.66
CA GLY A 33 -8.07 5.67 -7.76
C GLY A 33 -6.87 6.50 -8.21
N LYS A 34 -5.65 6.00 -8.01
CA LYS A 34 -4.39 6.68 -8.32
C LYS A 34 -3.54 5.87 -9.30
N ARG A 35 -2.64 6.54 -10.01
CA ARG A 35 -1.56 5.93 -10.78
C ARG A 35 -0.22 6.49 -10.29
N PRO A 36 0.87 5.70 -10.27
CA PRO A 36 2.19 6.21 -9.92
C PRO A 36 2.62 7.36 -10.84
N GLN A 37 3.17 8.45 -10.28
CA GLN A 37 3.65 9.61 -11.05
C GLN A 37 5.15 9.53 -11.32
N CYS A 38 5.99 9.46 -10.28
CA CYS A 38 7.44 9.35 -10.40
C CYS A 38 7.98 7.92 -10.19
N GLY A 39 7.17 7.02 -9.61
CA GLY A 39 7.55 5.64 -9.31
C GLY A 39 8.56 5.45 -8.18
N SER A 40 9.17 6.52 -7.64
CA SER A 40 10.27 6.41 -6.66
C SER A 40 9.88 5.70 -5.36
N CYS A 41 8.60 5.70 -5.01
CA CYS A 41 8.08 5.04 -3.81
C CYS A 41 7.68 3.57 -4.04
N LEU A 42 7.73 3.04 -5.26
CA LEU A 42 7.15 1.74 -5.58
C LEU A 42 7.86 0.58 -4.86
N CYS A 43 9.19 0.58 -4.81
CA CYS A 43 9.93 -0.45 -4.07
C CYS A 43 9.54 -0.48 -2.58
N ASP A 44 9.49 0.68 -1.92
CA ASP A 44 9.09 0.77 -0.51
C ASP A 44 7.61 0.41 -0.32
N ALA A 45 6.76 0.83 -1.26
CA ALA A 45 5.34 0.51 -1.24
C ALA A 45 5.09 -0.99 -1.40
N ASP A 46 5.85 -1.68 -2.26
CA ASP A 46 5.78 -3.13 -2.43
C ASP A 46 6.24 -3.86 -1.17
N ALA A 47 7.30 -3.40 -0.52
CA ALA A 47 7.73 -3.94 0.76
C ALA A 47 6.62 -3.81 1.82
N ILE A 48 5.96 -2.65 1.92
CA ILE A 48 4.83 -2.42 2.83
C ILE A 48 3.65 -3.34 2.50
N VAL A 49 3.31 -3.48 1.21
CA VAL A 49 2.21 -4.35 0.75
C VAL A 49 2.51 -5.82 1.09
N PHE A 50 3.74 -6.26 0.87
CA PHE A 50 4.20 -7.61 1.19
C PHE A 50 4.16 -7.85 2.71
N GLU A 51 4.75 -6.96 3.51
CA GLU A 51 4.72 -7.03 4.97
C GLU A 51 3.29 -7.11 5.51
N GLU A 52 2.39 -6.28 4.99
CA GLU A 52 1.00 -6.26 5.46
C GLU A 52 0.27 -7.59 5.19
N ARG A 53 0.61 -8.28 4.09
CA ARG A 53 -0.02 -9.55 3.72
C ARG A 53 0.59 -10.74 4.44
N GLU A 54 1.92 -10.79 4.51
CA GLU A 54 2.65 -11.91 5.10
C GLU A 54 2.67 -11.86 6.63
N LEU A 55 2.73 -10.66 7.21
CA LEU A 55 2.81 -10.44 8.66
C LEU A 55 1.48 -10.01 9.28
N GLY A 56 0.43 -9.80 8.46
CA GLY A 56 -0.89 -9.30 8.85
C GLY A 56 -1.74 -10.19 9.76
N CYS A 57 -1.25 -11.36 10.19
CA CYS A 57 -1.93 -12.28 11.12
C CYS A 57 -2.00 -11.81 12.59
N ARG A 58 -2.00 -10.50 12.88
CA ARG A 58 -2.48 -9.97 14.16
C ARG A 58 -3.58 -8.95 13.93
N GLN A 59 -4.80 -9.47 13.75
CA GLN A 59 -5.97 -8.71 14.17
C GLN A 59 -6.02 -8.77 15.70
N VAL A 60 -5.78 -7.64 16.37
CA VAL A 60 -6.31 -7.47 17.72
C VAL A 60 -7.80 -7.29 17.54
N ALA A 61 -8.56 -8.31 17.92
CA ALA A 61 -10.01 -8.23 18.03
C ALA A 61 -10.38 -7.07 18.97
N ALA A 62 -11.33 -6.24 18.56
CA ALA A 62 -12.02 -5.27 19.40
C ALA A 62 -13.52 -5.54 19.31
#